data_AF-A0A2D7V6P5-F1
#
_entry.id   AF-A0A2D7V6P5-F1
#
_cell.length_a   1.000
_cell.length_b   1.000
_cell.length_c   1.000
_cell.angle_alpha   90.00
_cell.angle_beta   90.00
_cell.angle_gamma   90.00
#
_symmetry.space_group_name_H-M   'P 1'
#
loop_
_entity.id
_entity.type
_entity.pdbx_description
1 polymer ?
#
loop_
_entity_poly.entity_id
_entity_poly.type
_entity_poly.pdbx_seq_one_letter_code
_entity_poly.pdbx_strand_id
1 'polypeptide(L)'
;MKKTFGLLLSSLLACHSLFAEKPLAFGWIDEPGKHVDLKLGKRPLARYVYERMIPEDRQRTYKPFHHIYQSDGEGFLTKGPGGKFTHHRGIYYGFSKCSFTDKEGKKHRVDTWHCKGAYQTHEKFIRSHADSKSAGHTVEIAWRLDDGSVFALETRTLRFSLRPDDSLQIDFGSVLSTDHQPLILDGDPQHAGFQFRASDEVASSTARQTYYVRPKEGRDEAGKTKNWPADKDMTNLPWKAQSVVVSGQRHFTLYLDHPENPKPSFYSERDYGRFGSYFKTQSEPGKPVRIKYRLIIGTKERKASECARLSDEFSRG
;
A
#
# COMPACT_ATOMS: atom_id res chain seq x y z
N MET A 1 -25.46 -51.81 -70.36
CA MET A 1 -25.39 -52.13 -68.92
C MET A 1 -24.15 -51.48 -68.30
N LYS A 2 -24.28 -50.31 -67.66
CA LYS A 2 -23.33 -49.82 -66.64
C LYS A 2 -24.13 -49.03 -65.61
N LYS A 3 -24.20 -49.57 -64.39
CA LYS A 3 -24.80 -48.93 -63.22
C LYS A 3 -23.78 -47.95 -62.65
N THR A 4 -24.17 -46.71 -62.39
CA THR A 4 -23.35 -45.74 -61.65
C THR A 4 -24.05 -45.44 -60.34
N PHE A 5 -23.44 -45.89 -59.25
CA PHE A 5 -23.79 -45.59 -57.86
C PHE A 5 -22.84 -44.47 -57.41
N GLY A 6 -23.35 -43.40 -56.81
CA GLY A 6 -22.54 -42.23 -56.47
C GLY A 6 -23.09 -41.43 -55.29
N LEU A 7 -22.83 -41.95 -54.09
CA LEU A 7 -22.62 -41.31 -52.79
C LEU A 7 -23.23 -39.90 -52.55
N LEU A 8 -24.25 -39.84 -51.68
CA LEU A 8 -24.61 -38.60 -50.98
C LEU A 8 -23.54 -38.29 -49.92
N LEU A 9 -22.84 -37.17 -50.08
CA LEU A 9 -21.93 -36.62 -49.08
C LEU A 9 -22.74 -35.71 -48.14
N SER A 10 -23.05 -36.18 -46.93
CA SER A 10 -23.65 -35.35 -45.88
C SER A 10 -22.57 -34.45 -45.27
N SER A 11 -22.60 -33.17 -45.61
CA SER A 11 -21.74 -32.15 -44.98
C SER A 11 -22.21 -31.87 -43.55
N LEU A 12 -21.50 -32.41 -42.55
CA LEU A 12 -21.62 -31.95 -41.17
C LEU A 12 -21.05 -30.52 -41.08
N LEU A 13 -21.92 -29.54 -40.85
CA LEU A 13 -21.53 -28.21 -40.41
C LEU A 13 -21.05 -28.31 -38.95
N ALA A 14 -19.73 -28.34 -38.74
CA ALA A 14 -19.15 -28.18 -37.42
C ALA A 14 -19.26 -26.70 -37.02
N CYS A 15 -20.31 -26.33 -36.29
CA CYS A 15 -20.39 -25.05 -35.58
C CYS A 15 -19.27 -24.97 -34.55
N HIS A 16 -18.16 -24.34 -34.93
CA HIS A 16 -17.13 -23.93 -33.98
C HIS A 16 -17.68 -22.74 -33.21
N SER A 17 -18.25 -22.99 -32.04
CA SER A 17 -18.50 -21.94 -31.06
C SER A 17 -17.16 -21.33 -30.67
N LEU A 18 -16.83 -20.18 -31.27
CA LEU A 18 -15.77 -19.31 -30.80
C LEU A 18 -16.15 -18.86 -29.39
N PHE A 19 -15.64 -19.57 -28.37
CA PHE A 19 -15.67 -19.09 -27.00
C PHE A 19 -14.80 -17.84 -26.96
N ALA A 20 -15.40 -16.66 -27.03
CA ALA A 20 -14.72 -15.43 -26.70
C ALA A 20 -14.20 -15.56 -25.27
N GLU A 21 -12.87 -15.55 -25.08
CA GLU A 21 -12.29 -15.51 -23.76
C GLU A 21 -12.86 -14.31 -23.01
N LYS A 22 -13.45 -14.56 -21.82
CA LYS A 22 -13.95 -13.46 -20.99
C LYS A 22 -12.78 -12.51 -20.73
N PRO A 23 -12.97 -11.19 -20.90
CA PRO A 23 -11.92 -10.23 -20.58
C PRO A 23 -11.46 -10.43 -19.14
N LEU A 24 -10.15 -10.37 -18.90
CA LEU A 24 -9.60 -10.43 -17.55
C LEU A 24 -10.29 -9.37 -16.68
N ALA A 25 -10.77 -9.80 -15.52
CA ALA A 25 -11.44 -8.95 -14.56
C ALA A 25 -10.78 -9.07 -13.19
N PHE A 26 -10.83 -7.98 -12.43
CA PHE A 26 -10.43 -7.99 -11.05
C PHE A 26 -11.41 -8.85 -10.23
N GLY A 27 -10.92 -9.47 -9.17
CA GLY A 27 -11.73 -10.26 -8.25
C GLY A 27 -11.10 -10.33 -6.86
N TRP A 28 -11.96 -10.32 -5.84
CA TRP A 28 -11.57 -10.52 -4.45
C TRP A 28 -11.77 -11.97 -4.03
N ILE A 29 -10.78 -12.54 -3.34
CA ILE A 29 -10.87 -13.85 -2.72
C ILE A 29 -10.57 -13.66 -1.24
N ASP A 30 -11.57 -13.91 -0.39
CA ASP A 30 -11.47 -13.71 1.04
C ASP A 30 -11.11 -15.01 1.76
N GLU A 31 -10.18 -14.92 2.70
CA GLU A 31 -9.99 -15.88 3.78
C GLU A 31 -10.48 -15.21 5.08
N PRO A 32 -11.77 -15.43 5.45
CA PRO A 32 -12.44 -14.65 6.48
C PRO A 32 -11.67 -14.59 7.80
N GLY A 33 -11.54 -13.38 8.33
CA GLY A 33 -10.85 -13.13 9.59
C GLY A 33 -9.33 -13.14 9.48
N LYS A 34 -8.76 -13.37 8.28
CA LYS A 34 -7.32 -13.35 8.06
C LYS A 34 -6.87 -12.31 7.05
N HIS A 35 -7.28 -12.49 5.81
CA HIS A 35 -6.87 -11.60 4.72
C HIS A 35 -7.79 -11.74 3.50
N VAL A 36 -7.77 -10.71 2.65
CA VAL A 36 -8.43 -10.75 1.34
C VAL A 36 -7.41 -10.48 0.24
N ASP A 37 -7.43 -11.31 -0.81
CA ASP A 37 -6.57 -11.21 -1.97
C ASP A 37 -7.29 -10.58 -3.15
N LEU A 38 -6.64 -9.58 -3.76
CA LEU A 38 -7.01 -9.06 -5.06
C LEU A 38 -6.29 -9.85 -6.15
N LYS A 39 -7.04 -10.32 -7.14
CA LYS A 39 -6.51 -10.94 -8.36
C LYS A 39 -7.02 -10.24 -9.61
N LEU A 40 -6.26 -10.34 -10.70
CA LEU A 40 -6.74 -10.09 -12.07
C LEU A 40 -6.70 -11.43 -12.82
N GLY A 41 -7.86 -12.01 -13.07
CA GLY A 41 -7.95 -13.41 -13.47
C GLY A 41 -7.24 -14.32 -12.47
N LYS A 42 -6.17 -14.99 -12.88
CA LYS A 42 -5.35 -15.86 -12.01
C LYS A 42 -4.20 -15.13 -11.31
N ARG A 43 -3.80 -13.95 -11.80
CA ARG A 43 -2.63 -13.21 -11.29
C ARG A 43 -2.97 -12.52 -9.96
N PRO A 44 -2.32 -12.85 -8.84
CA PRO A 44 -2.49 -12.11 -7.59
C PRO A 44 -1.79 -10.74 -7.68
N LEU A 45 -2.39 -9.72 -7.07
CA LEU A 45 -1.92 -8.33 -7.16
C LEU A 45 -1.65 -7.72 -5.78
N ALA A 46 -2.61 -7.85 -4.87
CA ALA A 46 -2.50 -7.30 -3.53
C ALA A 46 -3.18 -8.21 -2.51
N ARG A 47 -2.76 -8.11 -1.25
CA ARG A 47 -3.37 -8.76 -0.11
C ARG A 47 -3.62 -7.73 0.98
N TYR A 48 -4.81 -7.68 1.55
CA TYR A 48 -5.07 -6.92 2.77
C TYR A 48 -5.11 -7.88 3.94
N VAL A 49 -4.16 -7.74 4.87
CA VAL A 49 -4.09 -8.55 6.09
C VAL A 49 -4.87 -7.83 7.19
N TYR A 50 -5.83 -8.53 7.80
CA TYR A 50 -6.78 -7.93 8.72
C TYR A 50 -7.14 -8.80 9.94
N GLU A 51 -6.31 -9.79 10.26
CA GLU A 51 -6.42 -10.59 11.48
C GLU A 51 -6.66 -9.72 12.73
N ARG A 52 -7.56 -10.18 13.60
CA ARG A 52 -7.78 -9.54 14.90
C ARG A 52 -6.53 -9.73 15.78
N MET A 53 -6.27 -8.76 16.65
CA MET A 53 -5.13 -8.80 17.56
C MET A 53 -5.24 -10.00 18.52
N ILE A 54 -4.21 -10.84 18.51
CA ILE A 54 -4.02 -11.98 19.41
C ILE A 54 -2.88 -11.59 20.36
N PRO A 55 -3.10 -11.42 21.68
CA PRO A 55 -2.08 -10.95 22.61
C PRO A 55 -0.80 -11.79 22.62
N GLU A 56 -0.94 -13.11 22.56
CA GLU A 56 0.16 -14.09 22.58
C GLU A 56 0.97 -14.07 21.28
N ASP A 57 0.37 -13.55 20.21
CA ASP A 57 0.96 -13.41 18.88
C ASP A 57 0.83 -11.96 18.38
N ARG A 58 1.05 -11.04 19.31
CA ARG A 58 0.80 -9.61 19.11
C ARG A 58 1.59 -9.09 17.93
N GLN A 59 2.87 -9.45 17.84
CA GLN A 59 3.70 -8.95 16.75
C GLN A 59 3.05 -9.30 15.42
N ARG A 60 2.56 -10.51 15.17
CA ARG A 60 1.97 -10.85 13.87
C ARG A 60 0.67 -10.10 13.60
N THR A 61 -0.17 -9.88 14.62
CA THR A 61 -1.60 -9.51 14.47
C THR A 61 -1.99 -8.07 14.89
N TYR A 62 -1.10 -7.32 15.53
CA TYR A 62 -1.37 -5.97 16.08
C TYR A 62 -1.71 -4.83 15.11
N LYS A 63 -1.71 -5.04 13.80
CA LYS A 63 -2.03 -4.00 12.82
C LYS A 63 -2.44 -4.58 11.46
N PRO A 64 -3.49 -4.02 10.82
CA PRO A 64 -3.81 -4.33 9.44
C PRO A 64 -2.90 -3.54 8.49
N PHE A 65 -2.57 -4.15 7.35
CA PHE A 65 -1.70 -3.55 6.33
C PHE A 65 -1.93 -4.21 4.97
N HIS A 66 -1.40 -3.58 3.92
CA HIS A 66 -1.52 -4.13 2.56
C HIS A 66 -0.17 -4.65 2.06
N HIS A 67 -0.23 -5.84 1.50
CA HIS A 67 0.81 -6.51 0.74
C HIS A 67 0.57 -6.35 -0.75
N ILE A 68 1.65 -6.32 -1.51
CA ILE A 68 1.72 -6.35 -2.98
C ILE A 68 2.50 -7.59 -3.39
N TYR A 69 1.93 -8.36 -4.31
CA TYR A 69 2.56 -9.52 -4.91
C TYR A 69 3.64 -9.10 -5.91
N GLN A 70 4.61 -9.98 -6.13
CA GLN A 70 5.55 -9.86 -7.25
C GLN A 70 4.80 -10.02 -8.58
N SER A 71 5.41 -9.56 -9.68
CA SER A 71 4.77 -9.56 -11.00
C SER A 71 4.48 -10.97 -11.54
N ASP A 72 5.25 -11.97 -11.10
CA ASP A 72 5.05 -13.40 -11.39
C ASP A 72 3.94 -14.04 -10.52
N GLY A 73 3.61 -13.42 -9.38
CA GLY A 73 2.62 -13.89 -8.44
C GLY A 73 3.11 -14.96 -7.45
N GLU A 74 4.40 -15.31 -7.47
CA GLU A 74 4.97 -16.40 -6.64
C GLU A 74 5.24 -15.96 -5.19
N GLY A 75 5.49 -14.67 -4.97
CA GLY A 75 5.77 -14.12 -3.64
C GLY A 75 5.33 -12.67 -3.47
N PHE A 76 5.79 -12.05 -2.39
CA PHE A 76 5.45 -10.66 -2.06
C PHE A 76 6.61 -9.71 -2.35
N LEU A 77 6.32 -8.63 -3.06
CA LEU A 77 7.23 -7.49 -3.23
C LEU A 77 7.39 -6.70 -1.92
N THR A 78 6.45 -6.86 -1.00
CA THR A 78 6.34 -6.10 0.24
C THR A 78 6.49 -7.00 1.46
N LYS A 79 6.98 -6.44 2.56
CA LYS A 79 7.27 -7.21 3.77
C LYS A 79 6.05 -7.37 4.68
N GLY A 80 5.91 -8.56 5.26
CA GLY A 80 4.92 -8.90 6.27
C GLY A 80 5.49 -8.93 7.70
N PRO A 81 4.86 -9.69 8.62
CA PRO A 81 5.41 -9.97 9.95
C PRO A 81 6.77 -10.67 9.92
N GLY A 82 7.51 -10.63 11.03
CA GLY A 82 8.85 -11.25 11.15
C GLY A 82 9.97 -10.44 10.47
N GLY A 83 11.12 -11.07 10.23
CA GLY A 83 12.27 -10.48 9.53
C GLY A 83 12.95 -9.31 10.27
N LYS A 84 13.76 -8.53 9.56
CA LYS A 84 14.42 -7.33 10.12
C LYS A 84 13.46 -6.15 10.17
N PHE A 85 13.47 -5.43 11.29
CA PHE A 85 12.60 -4.28 11.55
C PHE A 85 11.11 -4.67 11.46
N THR A 86 10.68 -5.53 12.39
CA THR A 86 9.41 -6.27 12.36
C THR A 86 8.16 -5.37 12.32
N HIS A 87 8.30 -4.11 12.77
CA HIS A 87 7.25 -3.10 12.76
C HIS A 87 7.02 -2.42 11.40
N HIS A 88 7.97 -2.47 10.46
CA HIS A 88 7.72 -1.98 9.10
C HIS A 88 7.04 -3.07 8.27
N ARG A 89 5.85 -2.75 7.75
CA ARG A 89 5.02 -3.67 6.95
C ARG A 89 4.44 -2.99 5.73
N GLY A 90 4.48 -3.71 4.61
CA GLY A 90 4.06 -3.34 3.27
C GLY A 90 3.65 -1.88 3.10
N ILE A 91 2.38 -1.67 2.79
CA ILE A 91 1.76 -0.35 2.76
C ILE A 91 1.04 -0.13 4.09
N TYR A 92 1.46 0.91 4.82
CA TYR A 92 1.00 1.14 6.18
C TYR A 92 0.91 2.63 6.53
N TYR A 93 -0.05 2.96 7.41
CA TYR A 93 -0.26 4.30 7.95
C TYR A 93 -0.34 4.23 9.49
N GLY A 94 0.48 5.02 10.17
CA GLY A 94 0.52 5.09 11.62
C GLY A 94 1.57 6.09 12.14
N PHE A 95 1.70 6.19 13.46
CA PHE A 95 2.56 7.19 14.12
C PHE A 95 3.24 6.62 15.35
N SER A 96 4.53 6.93 15.54
CA SER A 96 5.28 6.52 16.72
C SER A 96 4.96 7.36 17.96
N LYS A 97 4.34 8.52 17.79
CA LYS A 97 3.95 9.40 18.89
C LYS A 97 2.51 9.88 18.68
N CYS A 98 1.58 9.23 19.35
CA CYS A 98 0.19 9.69 19.49
C CYS A 98 -0.02 10.19 20.92
N SER A 99 -0.69 11.32 21.10
CA SER A 99 -1.11 11.76 22.44
C SER A 99 -2.47 12.43 22.42
N PHE A 100 -3.29 12.18 23.43
CA PHE A 100 -4.63 12.73 23.58
C PHE A 100 -5.06 12.75 25.06
N THR A 101 -6.10 13.50 25.37
CA THR A 101 -6.79 13.42 26.66
C THR A 101 -8.15 12.73 26.46
N ASP A 102 -8.43 11.68 27.22
CA ASP A 102 -9.72 10.99 27.14
C ASP A 102 -10.86 11.80 27.76
N LYS A 103 -12.09 11.26 27.72
CA LYS A 103 -13.29 11.98 28.19
C LYS A 103 -13.29 12.16 29.71
N GLU A 104 -12.53 11.32 30.42
CA GLU A 104 -12.34 11.31 31.86
C GLU A 104 -11.19 12.24 32.30
N GLY A 105 -10.50 12.90 31.36
CA GLY A 105 -9.42 13.85 31.63
C GLY A 105 -8.04 13.21 31.80
N LYS A 106 -7.91 11.90 31.58
CA LYS A 106 -6.63 11.18 31.64
C LYS A 106 -5.85 11.37 30.34
N LYS A 107 -4.56 11.65 30.48
CA LYS A 107 -3.64 11.85 29.36
C LYS A 107 -3.04 10.53 28.92
N HIS A 108 -3.02 10.31 27.61
CA HIS A 108 -2.47 9.12 26.97
C HIS A 108 -1.30 9.49 26.06
N ARG A 109 -0.30 8.60 26.01
CA ARG A 109 0.82 8.64 25.06
C ARG A 109 1.08 7.23 24.57
N VAL A 110 0.86 7.00 23.29
CA VAL A 110 0.95 5.66 22.68
C VAL A 110 1.65 5.70 21.34
N ASP A 111 2.09 4.53 20.89
CA ASP A 111 2.82 4.34 19.65
C ASP A 111 2.06 3.34 18.79
N THR A 112 1.44 3.81 17.71
CA THR A 112 0.73 2.92 16.76
C THR A 112 1.68 2.36 15.70
N TRP A 113 2.87 2.91 15.53
CA TRP A 113 3.87 2.42 14.58
C TRP A 113 4.55 1.14 15.03
N HIS A 114 5.08 1.13 16.25
CA HIS A 114 5.63 -0.04 16.92
C HIS A 114 4.57 -0.80 17.72
N CYS A 115 3.36 -0.25 17.85
CA CYS A 115 2.25 -0.80 18.63
C CYS A 115 2.60 -1.02 20.11
N LYS A 116 3.11 0.03 20.76
CA LYS A 116 3.39 0.07 22.20
C LYS A 116 2.31 0.90 22.89
N GLY A 117 1.60 0.31 23.85
CA GLY A 117 0.44 0.95 24.48
C GLY A 117 -0.79 1.04 23.57
N ALA A 118 -0.67 0.62 22.30
CA ALA A 118 -1.73 0.69 21.31
C ALA A 118 -1.56 -0.34 20.20
N TYR A 119 -2.65 -0.64 19.51
CA TYR A 119 -2.70 -1.49 18.31
C TYR A 119 -3.82 -1.02 17.37
N GLN A 120 -3.90 -1.61 16.19
CA GLN A 120 -4.95 -1.32 15.21
C GLN A 120 -5.68 -2.59 14.83
N THR A 121 -6.99 -2.51 14.63
CA THR A 121 -7.82 -3.65 14.21
C THR A 121 -8.72 -3.28 13.06
N HIS A 122 -8.86 -4.19 12.10
CA HIS A 122 -9.98 -4.13 11.17
C HIS A 122 -11.29 -4.37 11.93
N GLU A 123 -12.30 -3.56 11.62
CA GLU A 123 -13.65 -3.71 12.15
C GLU A 123 -14.60 -4.27 11.09
N LYS A 124 -14.61 -3.69 9.89
CA LYS A 124 -15.47 -4.14 8.78
C LYS A 124 -15.02 -3.62 7.42
N PHE A 125 -15.42 -4.33 6.36
CA PHE A 125 -15.48 -3.78 5.01
C PHE A 125 -16.73 -2.88 4.89
N ILE A 126 -16.52 -1.60 4.59
CA ILE A 126 -17.60 -0.62 4.36
C ILE A 126 -18.10 -0.74 2.92
N ARG A 127 -17.16 -0.84 1.95
CA ARG A 127 -17.46 -0.99 0.51
C ARG A 127 -16.39 -1.86 -0.14
N SER A 128 -16.78 -2.62 -1.15
CA SER A 128 -15.85 -3.33 -2.04
C SER A 128 -16.41 -3.34 -3.45
N HIS A 129 -15.53 -3.22 -4.45
CA HIS A 129 -15.86 -3.40 -5.86
C HIS A 129 -14.69 -4.07 -6.58
N ALA A 130 -15.01 -4.79 -7.66
CA ALA A 130 -14.05 -5.33 -8.62
C ALA A 130 -14.76 -5.50 -9.98
N ASP A 131 -14.17 -4.97 -11.04
CA ASP A 131 -14.67 -5.05 -12.41
C ASP A 131 -13.51 -5.26 -13.39
N SER A 132 -13.69 -5.00 -14.70
CA SER A 132 -12.61 -5.14 -15.69
C SER A 132 -11.62 -3.98 -15.74
N LYS A 133 -11.92 -2.84 -15.10
CA LYS A 133 -11.12 -1.61 -15.13
C LYS A 133 -10.42 -1.35 -13.80
N SER A 134 -11.07 -1.63 -12.68
CA SER A 134 -10.52 -1.41 -11.36
C SER A 134 -11.12 -2.32 -10.30
N ALA A 135 -10.43 -2.36 -9.16
CA ALA A 135 -10.99 -2.85 -7.92
C ALA A 135 -10.69 -1.88 -6.79
N GLY A 136 -11.40 -2.01 -5.68
CA GLY A 136 -11.09 -1.24 -4.50
C GLY A 136 -11.98 -1.60 -3.34
N HIS A 137 -11.52 -1.20 -2.16
CA HIS A 137 -12.25 -1.39 -0.91
C HIS A 137 -12.08 -0.19 0.00
N THR A 138 -13.10 0.01 0.83
CA THR A 138 -13.08 0.94 1.95
C THR A 138 -13.31 0.13 3.21
N VAL A 139 -12.43 0.27 4.20
CA VAL A 139 -12.47 -0.47 5.46
C VAL A 139 -12.49 0.48 6.65
N GLU A 140 -13.14 0.05 7.72
CA GLU A 140 -13.07 0.69 9.03
C GLU A 140 -11.97 0.02 9.85
N ILE A 141 -11.07 0.83 10.42
CA ILE A 141 -9.99 0.39 11.28
C ILE A 141 -10.09 1.15 12.60
N ALA A 142 -10.16 0.44 13.72
CA ALA A 142 -10.08 1.06 15.04
C ALA A 142 -8.62 1.16 15.49
N TRP A 143 -8.26 2.30 16.08
CA TRP A 143 -7.00 2.49 16.78
C TRP A 143 -7.30 2.36 18.27
N ARG A 144 -6.67 1.39 18.92
CA ARG A 144 -7.02 0.93 20.26
C ARG A 144 -5.87 1.09 21.24
N LEU A 145 -6.18 1.38 22.50
CA LEU A 145 -5.28 1.18 23.62
C LEU A 145 -5.17 -0.32 23.95
N ASP A 146 -4.18 -0.72 24.74
CA ASP A 146 -3.97 -2.12 25.11
C ASP A 146 -5.12 -2.72 25.95
N ASP A 147 -5.91 -1.89 26.64
CA ASP A 147 -7.15 -2.31 27.31
C ASP A 147 -8.33 -2.56 26.34
N GLY A 148 -8.12 -2.32 25.05
CA GLY A 148 -9.11 -2.52 23.99
C GLY A 148 -10.01 -1.31 23.70
N SER A 149 -9.94 -0.25 24.51
CA SER A 149 -10.67 0.99 24.25
C SER A 149 -10.23 1.64 22.95
N VAL A 150 -11.18 2.21 22.20
CA VAL A 150 -10.93 2.88 20.92
C VAL A 150 -10.65 4.35 21.18
N PHE A 151 -9.54 4.87 20.67
CA PHE A 151 -9.22 6.30 20.75
C PHE A 151 -9.24 7.02 19.40
N ALA A 152 -9.25 6.28 18.29
CA ALA A 152 -9.49 6.84 16.97
C ALA A 152 -10.12 5.81 16.03
N LEU A 153 -10.87 6.30 15.05
CA LEU A 153 -11.44 5.51 13.97
C LEU A 153 -10.88 6.00 12.64
N GLU A 154 -10.46 5.06 11.81
CA GLU A 154 -9.93 5.29 10.49
C GLU A 154 -10.85 4.68 9.43
N THR A 155 -11.27 5.48 8.45
CA THR A 155 -11.82 4.99 7.19
C THR A 155 -10.71 4.99 6.15
N ARG A 156 -10.24 3.80 5.77
CA ARG A 156 -9.14 3.61 4.80
C ARG A 156 -9.69 3.09 3.48
N THR A 157 -9.37 3.77 2.39
CA THR A 157 -9.79 3.40 1.03
C THR A 157 -8.57 3.10 0.18
N LEU A 158 -8.58 1.96 -0.52
CA LEU A 158 -7.63 1.67 -1.59
C LEU A 158 -8.37 1.38 -2.89
N ARG A 159 -7.89 1.96 -3.99
CA ARG A 159 -8.31 1.64 -5.35
C ARG A 159 -7.12 1.18 -6.17
N PHE A 160 -7.32 0.10 -6.91
CA PHE A 160 -6.34 -0.60 -7.72
C PHE A 160 -6.76 -0.52 -9.19
N SER A 161 -5.79 -0.22 -10.05
CA SER A 161 -5.97 -0.26 -11.50
C SER A 161 -4.63 -0.52 -12.17
N LEU A 162 -4.66 -1.01 -13.41
CA LEU A 162 -3.45 -1.14 -14.21
C LEU A 162 -3.29 0.06 -15.12
N ARG A 163 -2.04 0.51 -15.27
CA ARG A 163 -1.66 1.49 -16.28
C ARG A 163 -1.38 0.79 -17.62
N PRO A 164 -1.32 1.53 -18.74
CA PRO A 164 -1.05 0.93 -20.06
C PRO A 164 0.24 0.11 -20.16
N ASP A 165 1.20 0.32 -19.26
CA ASP A 165 2.46 -0.43 -19.20
C ASP A 165 2.44 -1.59 -18.20
N ASP A 166 1.26 -2.02 -17.77
CA ASP A 166 0.97 -3.07 -16.78
C ASP A 166 1.49 -2.77 -15.36
N SER A 167 1.93 -1.53 -15.08
CA SER A 167 2.19 -1.14 -13.69
C SER A 167 0.89 -1.03 -12.89
N LEU A 168 0.95 -1.52 -11.65
CA LEU A 168 -0.14 -1.42 -10.68
C LEU A 168 -0.17 -0.03 -10.07
N GLN A 169 -1.25 0.70 -10.32
CA GLN A 169 -1.56 1.94 -9.62
C GLN A 169 -2.44 1.65 -8.41
N ILE A 170 -2.06 2.22 -7.27
CA ILE A 170 -2.75 2.11 -5.99
C ILE A 170 -3.02 3.52 -5.49
N ASP A 171 -4.29 3.92 -5.48
CA ASP A 171 -4.76 5.13 -4.83
C ASP A 171 -5.10 4.80 -3.38
N PHE A 172 -4.43 5.47 -2.44
CA PHE A 172 -4.66 5.33 -1.01
C PHE A 172 -5.29 6.60 -0.46
N GLY A 173 -6.40 6.46 0.26
CA GLY A 173 -7.02 7.53 1.02
C GLY A 173 -7.25 7.09 2.47
N SER A 174 -7.07 7.99 3.41
CA SER A 174 -7.42 7.73 4.82
C SER A 174 -8.09 8.95 5.45
N VAL A 175 -9.09 8.68 6.28
CA VAL A 175 -9.80 9.66 7.10
C VAL A 175 -9.73 9.15 8.54
N LEU A 176 -8.93 9.82 9.37
CA LEU A 176 -8.72 9.46 10.77
C LEU A 176 -9.42 10.48 11.66
N SER A 177 -10.39 10.02 12.46
CA SER A 177 -11.18 10.84 13.37
C SER A 177 -11.04 10.36 14.81
N THR A 178 -11.23 11.27 15.76
CA THR A 178 -11.31 10.99 17.19
C THR A 178 -12.46 11.76 17.82
N ASP A 179 -12.99 11.23 18.93
CA ASP A 179 -13.91 11.95 19.82
C ASP A 179 -13.19 12.58 21.03
N HIS A 180 -11.86 12.46 21.09
CA HIS A 180 -11.02 12.98 22.17
C HIS A 180 -10.44 14.35 21.86
N GLN A 181 -9.98 15.05 22.89
CA GLN A 181 -9.45 16.41 22.79
C GLN A 181 -7.91 16.44 22.86
N PRO A 182 -7.32 17.22 21.95
CA PRO A 182 -7.05 16.79 20.58
C PRO A 182 -6.15 15.53 20.53
N LEU A 183 -6.35 14.68 19.53
CA LEU A 183 -5.40 13.62 19.19
C LEU A 183 -4.26 14.20 18.36
N ILE A 184 -3.10 14.40 18.99
CA ILE A 184 -1.87 14.81 18.34
C ILE A 184 -1.19 13.59 17.71
N LEU A 185 -0.84 13.71 16.43
CA LEU A 185 -0.14 12.70 15.64
C LEU A 185 1.24 13.24 15.23
N ASP A 186 2.29 12.56 15.67
CA ASP A 186 3.68 12.97 15.50
C ASP A 186 4.59 11.73 15.40
N GLY A 187 5.89 11.93 15.27
CA GLY A 187 6.86 10.85 15.27
C GLY A 187 8.22 11.31 14.78
N ASP A 188 8.72 10.59 13.78
CA ASP A 188 9.96 10.89 13.09
C ASP A 188 9.87 10.35 11.63
N PRO A 189 10.78 10.76 10.72
CA PRO A 189 10.73 10.34 9.32
C PRO A 189 10.70 8.85 9.07
N GLN A 190 11.21 8.04 9.99
CA GLN A 190 11.31 6.59 9.86
C GLN A 190 10.09 5.89 10.45
N HIS A 191 9.44 6.48 11.46
CA HIS A 191 8.41 5.82 12.27
C HIS A 191 7.08 6.56 12.34
N ALA A 192 6.70 7.31 11.31
CA ALA A 192 5.39 7.94 11.22
C ALA A 192 4.93 8.18 9.78
N GLY A 193 3.63 8.45 9.63
CA GLY A 193 2.99 8.79 8.37
C GLY A 193 2.68 7.56 7.52
N PHE A 194 2.81 7.72 6.21
CA PHE A 194 2.50 6.69 5.22
C PHE A 194 3.78 6.08 4.67
N GLN A 195 3.88 4.75 4.64
CA GLN A 195 5.07 4.06 4.16
C GLN A 195 4.78 3.01 3.10
N PHE A 196 5.83 2.75 2.32
CA PHE A 196 6.04 1.50 1.61
C PHE A 196 7.26 0.78 2.20
N ARG A 197 7.13 -0.53 2.42
CA ARG A 197 8.19 -1.43 2.86
C ARG A 197 8.30 -2.62 1.91
N ALA A 198 9.39 -2.64 1.13
CA ALA A 198 9.76 -3.78 0.30
C ALA A 198 10.05 -5.04 1.14
N SER A 199 10.03 -6.20 0.49
CA SER A 199 10.30 -7.54 1.04
C SER A 199 11.50 -7.58 1.99
N ASP A 200 11.45 -8.49 2.97
CA ASP A 200 12.57 -8.70 3.90
C ASP A 200 13.86 -9.13 3.18
N GLU A 201 13.73 -9.76 2.00
CA GLU A 201 14.86 -10.10 1.13
C GLU A 201 15.75 -8.89 0.83
N VAL A 202 15.15 -7.69 0.69
CA VAL A 202 15.92 -6.47 0.46
C VAL A 202 16.80 -6.16 1.67
N ALA A 203 16.28 -6.31 2.88
CA ALA A 203 17.04 -6.12 4.12
C ALA A 203 18.12 -7.19 4.34
N SER A 204 17.89 -8.42 3.89
CA SER A 204 18.80 -9.54 4.14
C SER A 204 19.87 -9.69 3.07
N SER A 205 19.57 -9.33 1.83
CA SER A 205 20.34 -9.80 0.67
C SER A 205 20.66 -8.72 -0.37
N THR A 206 19.74 -7.79 -0.65
CA THR A 206 19.87 -6.89 -1.82
C THR A 206 19.90 -5.39 -1.47
N ALA A 207 20.01 -5.00 -0.19
CA ALA A 207 19.95 -3.61 0.26
C ALA A 207 20.88 -2.66 -0.51
N ARG A 208 22.10 -3.11 -0.83
CA ARG A 208 23.10 -2.33 -1.58
C ARG A 208 22.74 -2.11 -3.05
N GLN A 209 21.72 -2.80 -3.58
CA GLN A 209 21.20 -2.63 -4.94
C GLN A 209 20.02 -1.66 -5.01
N THR A 210 19.53 -1.19 -3.87
CA THR A 210 18.46 -0.20 -3.78
C THR A 210 18.95 1.15 -4.25
N TYR A 211 18.21 1.83 -5.10
CA TYR A 211 18.47 3.24 -5.43
C TYR A 211 17.17 4.04 -5.47
N TYR A 212 17.32 5.35 -5.45
CA TYR A 212 16.21 6.29 -5.42
C TYR A 212 16.24 7.21 -6.64
N VAL A 213 15.06 7.67 -7.03
CA VAL A 213 14.88 8.74 -8.02
C VAL A 213 14.11 9.87 -7.35
N ARG A 214 14.66 11.09 -7.42
CA ARG A 214 14.17 12.27 -6.70
C ARG A 214 13.80 13.41 -7.65
N PRO A 215 12.93 14.35 -7.22
CA PRO A 215 12.47 15.45 -8.07
C PRO A 215 13.57 16.33 -8.66
N LYS A 216 14.60 16.66 -7.87
CA LYS A 216 15.64 17.61 -8.29
C LYS A 216 16.88 16.90 -8.82
N GLU A 217 17.32 15.84 -8.15
CA GLU A 217 18.57 15.15 -8.45
C GLU A 217 18.43 14.05 -9.50
N GLY A 218 17.20 13.60 -9.79
CA GLY A 218 17.00 12.44 -10.63
C GLY A 218 17.46 11.15 -9.94
N ARG A 219 18.03 10.23 -10.71
CA ARG A 219 18.47 8.91 -10.23
C ARG A 219 19.79 9.02 -9.45
N ASP A 220 19.82 8.40 -8.28
CA ASP A 220 21.00 8.30 -7.42
C ASP A 220 21.75 6.97 -7.62
N GLU A 221 22.95 6.87 -7.05
CA GLU A 221 23.73 5.63 -6.99
C GLU A 221 23.07 4.58 -6.07
N ALA A 222 23.38 3.31 -6.33
CA ALA A 222 22.89 2.20 -5.51
C ALA A 222 23.48 2.25 -4.09
N GLY A 223 22.63 1.99 -3.09
CA GLY A 223 22.96 2.03 -1.67
C GLY A 223 22.99 3.44 -1.06
N LYS A 224 22.80 4.51 -1.85
CA LYS A 224 22.71 5.88 -1.33
C LYS A 224 21.30 6.18 -0.83
N THR A 225 21.23 6.92 0.28
CA THR A 225 19.97 7.32 0.91
C THR A 225 20.07 8.76 1.40
N LYS A 226 18.97 9.50 1.31
CA LYS A 226 18.79 10.81 1.94
C LYS A 226 17.74 10.72 3.05
N ASN A 227 17.94 11.46 4.13
CA ASN A 227 17.11 11.44 5.31
C ASN A 227 17.04 12.83 5.97
N TRP A 228 15.82 13.33 6.17
CA TRP A 228 15.62 14.45 7.09
C TRP A 228 16.01 14.00 8.54
N PRO A 229 16.61 14.86 9.38
CA PRO A 229 16.90 16.28 9.18
C PRO A 229 18.28 16.58 8.57
N ALA A 230 19.09 15.57 8.25
CA ALA A 230 20.42 15.79 7.67
C ALA A 230 20.29 16.38 6.25
N ASP A 231 19.40 15.83 5.45
CA ASP A 231 19.10 16.28 4.09
C ASP A 231 17.87 17.21 4.10
N LYS A 232 18.09 18.53 4.13
CA LYS A 232 17.01 19.52 4.30
C LYS A 232 16.00 19.55 3.16
N ASP A 233 16.44 19.18 1.97
CA ASP A 233 15.61 19.08 0.78
C ASP A 233 14.64 17.88 0.82
N MET A 234 14.77 16.98 1.79
CA MET A 234 13.83 15.88 2.05
C MET A 234 12.54 16.34 2.73
N THR A 235 12.05 17.52 2.37
CA THR A 235 10.88 18.20 2.92
C THR A 235 9.92 18.54 1.79
N ASN A 236 8.63 18.24 1.96
CA ASN A 236 7.56 18.56 1.01
C ASN A 236 7.81 18.07 -0.42
N LEU A 237 8.43 16.89 -0.57
CA LEU A 237 8.60 16.28 -1.87
C LEU A 237 7.21 15.90 -2.44
N PRO A 238 6.87 16.28 -3.68
CA PRO A 238 5.61 15.89 -4.32
C PRO A 238 5.63 14.42 -4.75
N TRP A 239 6.83 13.90 -5.04
CA TRP A 239 7.02 12.50 -5.39
C TRP A 239 8.44 12.02 -5.05
N LYS A 240 8.58 10.70 -4.99
CA LYS A 240 9.86 10.00 -4.93
C LYS A 240 9.71 8.59 -5.47
N ALA A 241 10.74 8.01 -6.06
CA ALA A 241 10.72 6.60 -6.42
C ALA A 241 11.87 5.82 -5.78
N GLN A 242 11.63 4.52 -5.58
CA GLN A 242 12.59 3.55 -5.11
C GLN A 242 12.65 2.40 -6.12
N SER A 243 13.86 1.93 -6.42
CA SER A 243 14.08 0.65 -7.08
C SER A 243 14.73 -0.34 -6.13
N VAL A 244 14.24 -1.57 -6.12
CA VAL A 244 14.76 -2.69 -5.33
C VAL A 244 14.85 -3.96 -6.19
N VAL A 245 15.59 -4.96 -5.72
CA VAL A 245 15.63 -6.29 -6.31
C VAL A 245 15.06 -7.30 -5.34
N VAL A 246 14.08 -8.07 -5.78
CA VAL A 246 13.43 -9.15 -5.01
C VAL A 246 13.31 -10.36 -5.92
N SER A 247 13.76 -11.52 -5.46
CA SER A 247 13.81 -12.78 -6.21
C SER A 247 14.52 -12.62 -7.56
N GLY A 248 15.61 -11.85 -7.58
CA GLY A 248 16.39 -11.55 -8.78
C GLY A 248 15.73 -10.57 -9.78
N GLN A 249 14.47 -10.19 -9.59
CA GLN A 249 13.76 -9.24 -10.44
C GLN A 249 13.86 -7.82 -9.88
N ARG A 250 14.14 -6.85 -10.75
CA ARG A 250 14.10 -5.43 -10.40
C ARG A 250 12.67 -4.90 -10.42
N HIS A 251 12.30 -4.20 -9.36
CA HIS A 251 11.04 -3.50 -9.20
C HIS A 251 11.28 -2.01 -9.01
N PHE A 252 10.27 -1.22 -9.39
CA PHE A 252 10.25 0.23 -9.28
C PHE A 252 8.92 0.68 -8.68
N THR A 253 8.99 1.41 -7.57
CA THR A 253 7.85 1.96 -6.85
C THR A 253 7.95 3.47 -6.85
N LEU A 254 7.04 4.14 -7.56
CA LEU A 254 6.83 5.58 -7.48
C LEU A 254 5.80 5.89 -6.38
N TYR A 255 6.18 6.77 -5.46
CA TYR A 255 5.38 7.29 -4.37
C TYR A 255 5.01 8.74 -4.66
N LEU A 256 3.73 9.05 -4.67
CA LEU A 256 3.17 10.39 -4.92
C LEU A 256 2.43 10.88 -3.67
N ASP A 257 2.74 12.10 -3.24
CA ASP A 257 2.18 12.76 -2.06
C ASP A 257 1.32 13.93 -2.51
N HIS A 258 0.02 13.87 -2.22
CA HIS A 258 -0.93 14.89 -2.65
C HIS A 258 -0.66 16.23 -1.91
N PRO A 259 -0.76 17.39 -2.58
CA PRO A 259 -0.52 18.68 -1.93
C PRO A 259 -1.47 19.00 -0.76
N GLU A 260 -2.66 18.38 -0.72
CA GLU A 260 -3.60 18.52 0.40
C GLU A 260 -3.22 17.75 1.67
N ASN A 261 -2.24 16.84 1.61
CA ASN A 261 -1.76 16.16 2.81
C ASN A 261 -1.14 17.16 3.79
N PRO A 262 -1.18 16.93 5.12
CA PRO A 262 -0.61 17.86 6.08
C PRO A 262 0.87 18.18 5.79
N LYS A 263 1.23 19.46 5.97
CA LYS A 263 2.58 20.00 5.73
C LYS A 263 3.08 20.78 6.96
N PRO A 264 4.41 20.93 7.15
CA PRO A 264 5.46 20.30 6.37
C PRO A 264 5.45 18.77 6.53
N SER A 265 5.78 18.09 5.44
CA SER A 265 6.01 16.65 5.39
C SER A 265 7.49 16.40 5.19
N PHE A 266 8.03 15.36 5.82
CA PHE A 266 9.45 15.03 5.79
C PHE A 266 9.64 13.58 5.40
N TYR A 267 10.71 13.32 4.67
CA TYR A 267 10.95 12.03 4.06
C TYR A 267 12.21 11.35 4.61
N SER A 268 12.17 10.03 4.60
CA SER A 268 13.33 9.19 4.91
C SER A 268 13.38 7.97 3.99
N GLU A 269 14.60 7.63 3.60
CA GLU A 269 14.96 6.52 2.73
C GLU A 269 15.81 5.51 3.49
N ARG A 270 15.59 4.24 3.22
CA ARG A 270 16.42 3.14 3.73
C ARG A 270 16.83 2.24 2.58
N ASP A 271 18.11 1.92 2.54
CA ASP A 271 18.70 0.97 1.58
C ASP A 271 18.01 -0.40 1.65
N TYR A 272 17.50 -0.79 2.82
CA TYR A 272 16.75 -2.01 2.97
C TYR A 272 15.34 -2.00 2.38
N GLY A 273 14.89 -0.92 1.73
CA GLY A 273 13.61 -0.90 0.99
C GLY A 273 12.42 -0.29 1.76
N ARG A 274 12.67 0.50 2.81
CA ARG A 274 11.63 1.33 3.45
C ARG A 274 11.75 2.77 2.99
N PHE A 275 10.64 3.37 2.57
CA PHE A 275 10.56 4.82 2.34
C PHE A 275 9.12 5.34 2.47
N GLY A 276 8.98 6.64 2.71
CA GLY A 276 7.69 7.30 2.90
C GLY A 276 7.84 8.70 3.46
N SER A 277 6.70 9.37 3.67
CA SER A 277 6.62 10.68 4.33
C SER A 277 5.92 10.60 5.67
N TYR A 278 6.38 11.45 6.60
CA TYR A 278 5.67 11.77 7.84
C TYR A 278 5.37 13.26 7.91
N PHE A 279 4.37 13.62 8.71
CA PHE A 279 3.98 14.99 9.03
C PHE A 279 3.50 15.02 10.47
N LYS A 280 3.50 16.21 11.08
CA LYS A 280 2.85 16.43 12.38
C LYS A 280 1.47 17.05 12.15
N THR A 281 0.45 16.52 12.81
CA THR A 281 -0.92 17.04 12.70
C THR A 281 -1.74 16.68 13.93
N GLN A 282 -3.01 17.07 13.95
CA GLN A 282 -3.95 16.68 14.99
C GLN A 282 -5.35 16.41 14.42
N SER A 283 -6.08 15.50 15.07
CA SER A 283 -7.51 15.32 14.88
C SER A 283 -8.26 15.84 16.10
N GLU A 284 -9.39 16.51 15.85
CA GLU A 284 -10.36 16.94 16.86
C GLU A 284 -11.75 16.39 16.51
N PRO A 285 -12.72 16.40 17.45
CA PRO A 285 -14.10 16.05 17.13
C PRO A 285 -14.63 16.93 16.00
N GLY A 286 -15.15 16.29 14.94
CA GLY A 286 -15.62 16.98 13.73
C GLY A 286 -14.52 17.48 12.77
N LYS A 287 -13.23 17.37 13.13
CA LYS A 287 -12.09 17.75 12.27
C LYS A 287 -11.13 16.57 12.09
N PRO A 288 -11.44 15.62 11.19
CA PRO A 288 -10.59 14.48 10.94
C PRO A 288 -9.32 14.85 10.16
N VAL A 289 -8.28 14.06 10.33
CA VAL A 289 -7.09 14.10 9.48
C VAL A 289 -7.38 13.34 8.20
N ARG A 290 -7.09 13.97 7.05
CA ARG A 290 -7.29 13.39 5.72
C ARG A 290 -5.96 13.29 5.00
N ILE A 291 -5.72 12.15 4.38
CA ILE A 291 -4.55 11.95 3.51
C ILE A 291 -4.91 11.22 2.22
N LYS A 292 -4.12 11.52 1.18
CA LYS A 292 -4.19 10.95 -0.17
C LYS A 292 -2.77 10.67 -0.66
N TYR A 293 -2.52 9.42 -1.04
CA TYR A 293 -1.26 9.00 -1.64
C TYR A 293 -1.54 8.15 -2.88
N ARG A 294 -0.60 8.12 -3.82
CA ARG A 294 -0.64 7.18 -4.94
C ARG A 294 0.69 6.44 -5.03
N LEU A 295 0.61 5.12 -5.16
CA LEU A 295 1.76 4.29 -5.52
C LEU A 295 1.59 3.80 -6.95
N ILE A 296 2.67 3.79 -7.73
CA ILE A 296 2.72 3.14 -9.05
C ILE A 296 3.88 2.16 -9.02
N ILE A 297 3.56 0.88 -9.17
CA ILE A 297 4.49 -0.23 -8.94
C ILE A 297 4.60 -1.06 -10.21
N GLY A 298 5.83 -1.29 -10.68
CA GLY A 298 6.09 -2.13 -11.85
C GLY A 298 7.53 -2.60 -11.92
N THR A 299 7.91 -3.23 -13.03
CA THR A 299 9.29 -3.69 -13.28
C THR A 299 10.10 -2.72 -14.13
N LYS A 300 9.43 -1.78 -14.81
CA LYS A 300 10.07 -0.74 -15.63
C LYS A 300 10.42 0.47 -14.77
N GLU A 301 11.68 0.89 -14.82
CA GLU A 301 12.10 2.18 -14.27
C GLU A 301 11.46 3.33 -15.06
N ARG A 302 11.01 4.36 -14.33
CA ARG A 302 10.50 5.60 -14.92
C ARG A 302 11.54 6.71 -14.84
N LYS A 303 11.60 7.54 -15.88
CA LYS A 303 12.44 8.75 -15.87
C LYS A 303 11.87 9.78 -14.88
N ALA A 304 12.73 10.62 -14.32
CA ALA A 304 12.31 11.69 -13.39
C ALA A 304 11.22 12.61 -13.98
N SER A 305 11.31 12.95 -15.27
CA SER A 305 10.29 13.75 -15.97
C SER A 305 8.94 13.06 -16.06
N GLU A 306 8.93 11.74 -16.21
CA GLU A 306 7.71 10.94 -16.20
C GLU A 306 7.10 10.87 -14.81
N CYS A 307 7.92 10.65 -13.77
CA CYS A 307 7.48 10.68 -12.37
C CYS A 307 6.86 12.04 -12.02
N ALA A 308 7.47 13.15 -12.44
CA ALA A 308 6.93 14.49 -12.26
C ALA A 308 5.57 14.66 -12.95
N ARG A 309 5.44 14.26 -14.21
CA ARG A 309 4.17 14.32 -14.94
C ARG A 309 3.06 13.54 -14.23
N LEU A 310 3.36 12.36 -13.70
CA LEU A 310 2.42 11.54 -12.94
C LEU A 310 2.03 12.18 -11.60
N SER A 311 2.98 12.86 -10.94
CA SER A 311 2.72 13.66 -9.74
C SER A 311 1.78 14.84 -10.03
N ASP A 312 1.97 15.54 -11.15
CA ASP A 312 1.12 16.65 -11.57
C ASP A 312 -0.28 16.19 -11.99
N GLU A 313 -0.39 15.02 -12.63
CA GLU A 313 -1.65 14.34 -12.90
C GLU A 313 -2.40 14.03 -11.60
N PHE A 314 -1.72 13.48 -10.60
CA PHE A 314 -2.32 13.15 -9.31
C PHE A 314 -2.72 14.40 -8.51
N SER A 315 -1.95 15.49 -8.59
CA SER A 315 -2.23 16.72 -7.83
C SER A 315 -3.45 17.50 -8.33
N ARG A 316 -3.94 17.20 -9.55
CA ARG A 316 -5.09 17.87 -10.18
C ARG A 316 -6.40 17.09 -10.07
N GLY A 317 -6.36 15.83 -9.63
CA GLY A 317 -7.52 14.93 -9.55
C GLY A 317 -7.93 14.65 -8.12
#